data_AF-A0A2M9D6W7-F1
#
_entry.id   AF-A0A2M9D6W7-F1
#
_cell.length_a   1.000
_cell.length_b   1.000
_cell.length_c   1.000
_cell.angle_alpha   90.00
_cell.angle_beta   90.00
_cell.angle_gamma   90.00
#
_symmetry.space_group_name_H-M   'P 1'
#
loop_
_entity.id
_entity.type
_entity.pdbx_description
1 polymer ?
#
loop_
_entity_poly.entity_id
_entity_poly.type
_entity_poly.pdbx_seq_one_letter_code
_entity_poly.pdbx_strand_id
1 'polypeptide(L)'
;MTTNVPSLEEFTLSFHKMPSGGRGEYEVVGKQNGHGAADLDSLVFVLRTSFGDLNTHLHLSSQGGKRRLRSEDSSVHPQIQRQIASLLMLPTSTRSEASVSSALPILLAKRYIMDIEFTLLNTDGALAVIEPTVVVARSGDINDELAKTRLDYQKRASDLALLYTRAAFLPAPLNELVTQHFSTLYGAEHISLDVETKVKEILAALSYSDYEYLPGSDPLPLLKRLAGISATELVIPSPVETPSDDTEIRLRSEHIYRSRRIRSAAATAFKREVQRNYDFRCAFCGLRAPQFLRGQSPGVDAAHILPYGDFELDIATNGIMLCKQHHWAFDSHVLLLSFDDGNYYVTLNDTADKAFSNDAETLAILRRATGLIDESRLPRKALRPNPLFIEKLYATS
;
A
#
# COMPACT_ATOMS: atom_id res chain seq x y z
N MET A 1 -31.09 15.56 28.49
CA MET A 1 -30.15 16.68 28.34
C MET A 1 -29.31 16.40 27.10
N THR A 2 -29.25 17.31 26.14
CA THR A 2 -28.48 17.14 24.90
C THR A 2 -27.00 17.45 25.17
N THR A 3 -26.16 16.42 25.18
CA THR A 3 -24.70 16.58 25.22
C THR A 3 -24.21 17.05 23.87
N ASN A 4 -23.95 18.36 23.73
CA ASN A 4 -23.23 18.88 22.56
C ASN A 4 -21.84 18.23 22.51
N VAL A 5 -21.59 17.41 21.50
CA VAL A 5 -20.24 17.08 21.07
C VAL A 5 -19.70 18.33 20.36
N PRO A 6 -18.55 18.90 20.77
CA PRO A 6 -17.96 20.03 20.06
C PRO A 6 -17.58 19.63 18.63
N SER A 7 -17.93 20.47 17.66
CA SER A 7 -17.46 20.33 16.28
C SER A 7 -15.97 20.60 16.19
N LEU A 8 -15.22 19.74 15.50
CA LEU A 8 -13.75 19.76 15.37
C LEU A 8 -13.24 20.88 14.41
N GLU A 9 -13.84 22.06 14.45
CA GLU A 9 -13.49 23.21 13.59
C GLU A 9 -12.57 24.25 14.27
N GLU A 10 -12.12 23.98 15.50
CA GLU A 10 -11.13 24.81 16.19
C GLU A 10 -9.72 24.18 16.15
N PHE A 11 -8.69 25.04 16.08
CA PHE A 11 -7.25 24.79 16.33
C PHE A 11 -6.32 24.32 15.19
N THR A 12 -6.78 24.01 13.98
CA THR A 12 -5.89 23.62 12.86
C THR A 12 -6.01 24.56 11.65
N LEU A 13 -4.88 24.87 11.00
CA LEU A 13 -4.80 25.52 9.68
C LEU A 13 -4.53 24.46 8.59
N SER A 14 -5.06 24.66 7.38
CA SER A 14 -4.78 23.73 6.29
C SER A 14 -4.79 24.37 4.89
N PHE A 15 -4.00 23.77 3.99
CA PHE A 15 -4.05 24.03 2.55
C PHE A 15 -5.03 23.05 1.93
N HIS A 16 -6.08 23.56 1.30
CA HIS A 16 -7.14 22.70 0.82
C HIS A 16 -7.59 22.99 -0.61
N LYS A 17 -7.79 21.90 -1.36
CA LYS A 17 -8.27 21.97 -2.75
C LYS A 17 -9.78 22.17 -2.75
N MET A 18 -10.20 23.42 -2.98
CA MET A 18 -11.61 23.79 -3.06
C MET A 18 -12.27 23.24 -4.34
N PRO A 19 -13.51 22.70 -4.29
CA PRO A 19 -14.22 22.17 -5.45
C PRO A 19 -14.35 23.17 -6.61
N SER A 20 -14.29 22.68 -7.84
CA SER A 20 -14.44 23.53 -9.04
C SER A 20 -14.71 22.72 -10.30
N GLY A 21 -15.44 23.29 -11.27
CA GLY A 21 -15.62 22.71 -12.62
C GLY A 21 -14.37 22.66 -13.51
N GLY A 22 -13.17 22.65 -12.91
CA GLY A 22 -11.87 22.62 -13.59
C GLY A 22 -10.77 22.13 -12.65
N ARG A 23 -9.52 22.53 -12.89
CA ARG A 23 -8.38 22.11 -12.05
C ARG A 23 -8.36 22.73 -10.64
N GLY A 24 -9.11 23.81 -10.41
CA GLY A 24 -9.19 24.55 -9.14
C GLY A 24 -7.85 24.99 -8.53
N GLU A 25 -7.92 25.62 -7.37
CA GLU A 25 -6.79 26.23 -6.66
C GLU A 25 -6.77 25.74 -5.21
N TYR A 26 -5.61 25.88 -4.56
CA TYR A 26 -5.49 25.64 -3.12
C TYR A 26 -5.79 26.93 -2.36
N GLU A 27 -6.65 26.83 -1.36
CA GLU A 27 -7.00 27.94 -0.47
C GLU A 27 -6.58 27.61 0.97
N VAL A 28 -6.22 28.62 1.77
CA VAL A 28 -5.92 28.43 3.20
C VAL A 28 -7.21 28.54 3.99
N VAL A 29 -7.49 27.53 4.81
CA VAL A 29 -8.68 27.43 5.66
C VAL A 29 -8.31 27.10 7.11
N GLY A 30 -9.29 27.22 8.02
CA GLY A 30 -9.10 26.98 9.45
C GLY A 30 -8.54 28.16 10.24
N LYS A 31 -8.18 27.90 11.50
CA LYS A 31 -7.61 28.85 12.46
C LYS A 31 -6.77 28.14 13.51
N GLN A 32 -5.71 28.79 13.98
CA GLN A 32 -4.86 28.31 15.07
C GLN A 32 -4.51 29.48 16.01
N ASN A 33 -4.73 29.30 17.32
CA ASN A 33 -4.36 30.28 18.36
C ASN A 33 -4.87 31.72 18.11
N GLY A 34 -6.04 31.86 17.49
CA GLY A 34 -6.63 33.14 17.10
C GLY A 34 -6.29 33.60 15.68
N HIS A 35 -5.10 33.25 15.17
CA HIS A 35 -4.70 33.51 13.79
C HIS A 35 -5.52 32.64 12.82
N GLY A 36 -6.02 33.25 11.74
CA GLY A 36 -6.66 32.56 10.64
C GLY A 36 -5.93 32.82 9.31
N ALA A 37 -6.50 32.31 8.23
CA ALA A 37 -6.02 32.57 6.88
C ALA A 37 -5.92 34.07 6.52
N ALA A 38 -6.61 34.96 7.25
CA ALA A 38 -6.54 36.41 7.05
C ALA A 38 -5.19 37.02 7.44
N ASP A 39 -4.57 36.50 8.50
CA ASP A 39 -3.34 37.02 9.11
C ASP A 39 -2.08 36.56 8.37
N LEU A 40 -2.27 35.79 7.29
CA LEU A 40 -1.23 35.19 6.45
C LEU A 40 -1.23 35.74 5.01
N ASP A 41 -2.04 36.76 4.73
CA ASP A 41 -2.14 37.33 3.38
C ASP A 41 -0.82 37.95 2.92
N SER A 42 -0.48 37.78 1.64
CA SER A 42 0.79 38.16 1.02
C SER A 42 2.06 37.50 1.58
N LEU A 43 1.99 36.71 2.67
CA LEU A 43 3.15 35.97 3.18
C LEU A 43 3.51 34.77 2.30
N VAL A 44 4.81 34.51 2.16
CA VAL A 44 5.37 33.31 1.50
C VAL A 44 5.51 32.18 2.52
N PHE A 45 5.04 30.98 2.18
CA PHE A 45 5.13 29.84 3.10
C PHE A 45 6.50 29.16 3.05
N VAL A 46 7.03 28.84 4.23
CA VAL A 46 8.27 28.07 4.43
C VAL A 46 7.94 26.83 5.25
N LEU A 47 8.31 25.66 4.72
CA LEU A 47 8.06 24.36 5.34
C LEU A 47 9.22 24.02 6.28
N ARG A 48 8.96 23.92 7.59
CA ARG A 48 9.90 23.25 8.51
C ARG A 48 9.84 21.75 8.29
N THR A 49 11.00 21.13 8.05
CA THR A 49 11.11 19.71 7.72
C THR A 49 12.34 19.06 8.39
N SER A 50 12.43 17.73 8.31
CA SER A 50 13.64 16.99 8.69
C SER A 50 14.89 17.29 7.83
N PHE A 51 14.75 18.07 6.76
CA PHE A 51 15.84 18.53 5.90
C PHE A 51 16.23 20.01 6.17
N GLY A 52 15.54 20.67 7.10
CA GLY A 52 15.63 22.11 7.32
C GLY A 52 14.35 22.85 6.89
N ASP A 53 14.45 24.18 6.84
CA ASP A 53 13.36 25.07 6.43
C ASP A 53 13.41 25.28 4.90
N LEU A 54 12.40 24.77 4.20
CA LEU A 54 12.32 24.76 2.72
C LEU A 54 11.31 25.80 2.24
N ASN A 55 11.76 26.76 1.43
CA ASN A 55 10.88 27.77 0.85
C ASN A 55 9.94 27.12 -0.19
N THR A 56 8.64 27.40 -0.11
CA THR A 56 7.67 26.90 -1.09
C THR A 56 7.62 27.74 -2.36
N HIS A 57 8.04 29.01 -2.30
CA HIS A 57 7.77 30.03 -3.33
C HIS A 57 6.27 30.16 -3.67
N LEU A 58 5.42 29.89 -2.66
CA LEU A 58 3.98 30.09 -2.71
C LEU A 58 3.59 31.17 -1.70
N HIS A 59 2.93 32.22 -2.17
CA HIS A 59 2.35 33.26 -1.31
C HIS A 59 0.82 33.13 -1.24
N LEU A 60 0.23 33.62 -0.15
CA LEU A 60 -1.23 33.75 -0.06
C LEU A 60 -1.71 35.03 -0.77
N SER A 61 -2.79 34.92 -1.52
CA SER A 61 -3.40 36.07 -2.22
C SER A 61 -4.91 36.12 -2.00
N SER A 62 -5.38 37.18 -1.35
CA SER A 62 -6.80 37.49 -1.18
C SER A 62 -7.40 38.13 -2.44
N GLN A 63 -8.10 37.33 -3.25
CA GLN A 63 -8.81 37.80 -4.44
C GLN A 63 -10.30 37.45 -4.37
N GLY A 64 -11.17 38.46 -4.36
CA GLY A 64 -12.62 38.27 -4.28
C GLY A 64 -13.08 37.56 -2.99
N GLY A 65 -12.42 37.85 -1.87
CA GLY A 65 -12.67 37.20 -0.57
C GLY A 65 -12.08 35.80 -0.39
N LYS A 66 -11.50 35.22 -1.45
CA LYS A 66 -10.88 33.88 -1.44
C LYS A 66 -9.36 33.99 -1.27
N ARG A 67 -8.78 33.15 -0.42
CA ARG A 67 -7.36 33.24 -0.01
C ARG A 67 -6.56 32.11 -0.62
N ARG A 68 -5.97 32.39 -1.78
CA ARG A 68 -5.45 31.38 -2.72
C ARG A 68 -3.93 31.34 -2.71
N LEU A 69 -3.36 30.13 -2.73
CA LEU A 69 -1.94 29.96 -2.99
C LEU A 69 -1.62 30.33 -4.44
N ARG A 70 -0.74 31.31 -4.59
CA ARG A 70 -0.16 31.76 -5.87
C ARG A 70 1.33 31.42 -5.87
N SER A 71 1.90 31.23 -7.06
CA SER A 71 3.34 31.16 -7.28
C SER A 71 3.71 32.25 -8.28
N GLU A 72 4.89 32.84 -8.11
CA GLU A 72 5.42 33.84 -9.04
C GLU A 72 5.83 33.19 -10.36
N ASP A 73 6.48 32.01 -10.30
CA ASP A 73 6.72 31.15 -11.46
C ASP A 73 6.27 29.71 -11.19
N SER A 74 5.05 29.38 -11.63
CA SER A 74 4.47 28.04 -11.55
C SER A 74 5.06 27.00 -12.53
N SER A 75 5.98 27.40 -13.40
CA SER A 75 6.77 26.50 -14.25
C SER A 75 7.99 25.96 -13.52
N VAL A 76 8.63 26.78 -12.67
CA VAL A 76 9.75 26.41 -11.81
C VAL A 76 9.26 25.77 -10.51
N HIS A 77 8.36 26.45 -9.79
CA HIS A 77 7.95 26.05 -8.45
C HIS A 77 6.65 25.22 -8.48
N PRO A 78 6.67 23.94 -8.02
CA PRO A 78 5.47 23.12 -8.01
C PRO A 78 4.40 23.68 -7.07
N GLN A 79 3.12 23.41 -7.34
CA GLN A 79 2.04 23.69 -6.40
C GLN A 79 2.20 22.85 -5.11
N ILE A 80 1.72 23.32 -3.95
CA ILE A 80 2.05 22.77 -2.62
C ILE A 80 1.91 21.25 -2.51
N GLN A 81 0.85 20.68 -3.09
CA GLN A 81 0.57 19.25 -3.04
C GLN A 81 1.55 18.39 -3.88
N ARG A 82 2.26 19.01 -4.84
CA ARG A 82 3.37 18.36 -5.57
C ARG A 82 4.65 18.39 -4.75
N GLN A 83 4.93 19.52 -4.08
CA GLN A 83 6.10 19.65 -3.19
C GLN A 83 6.01 18.67 -2.01
N ILE A 84 4.88 18.65 -1.29
CA ILE A 84 4.67 17.73 -0.17
C ILE A 84 4.64 16.27 -0.65
N ALA A 85 4.10 15.97 -1.84
CA ALA A 85 4.15 14.63 -2.40
C ALA A 85 5.58 14.19 -2.76
N SER A 86 6.41 15.05 -3.37
CA SER A 86 7.78 14.70 -3.75
C SER A 86 8.69 14.58 -2.52
N LEU A 87 8.53 15.46 -1.52
CA LEU A 87 9.21 15.39 -0.22
C LEU A 87 8.93 14.06 0.51
N LEU A 88 7.66 13.63 0.55
CA LEU A 88 7.23 12.41 1.25
C LEU A 88 7.29 11.13 0.40
N MET A 89 7.92 11.19 -0.77
CA MET A 89 8.02 10.07 -1.73
C MET A 89 6.64 9.42 -2.02
N LEU A 90 5.62 10.26 -2.24
CA LEU A 90 4.25 9.85 -2.56
C LEU A 90 4.01 9.94 -4.08
N PRO A 91 3.15 9.08 -4.67
CA PRO A 91 2.77 9.21 -6.07
C PRO A 91 2.15 10.57 -6.37
N THR A 92 2.42 11.15 -7.55
CA THR A 92 1.95 12.50 -7.92
C THR A 92 0.43 12.60 -7.80
N SER A 93 -0.06 13.50 -6.95
CA SER A 93 -1.48 13.79 -6.77
C SER A 93 -2.08 14.57 -7.95
N THR A 94 -3.41 14.60 -8.05
CA THR A 94 -4.15 15.43 -9.01
C THR A 94 -4.81 16.64 -8.31
N ARG A 95 -5.26 17.61 -9.11
CA ARG A 95 -6.24 18.63 -8.69
C ARG A 95 -7.59 18.51 -9.41
N SER A 96 -7.71 17.58 -10.36
CA SER A 96 -8.90 17.37 -11.18
C SER A 96 -9.82 16.38 -10.48
N GLU A 97 -10.98 16.83 -10.01
CA GLU A 97 -12.02 15.97 -9.43
C GLU A 97 -12.50 14.91 -10.43
N ALA A 98 -12.62 15.24 -11.72
CA ALA A 98 -12.93 14.28 -12.79
C ALA A 98 -11.85 13.20 -13.01
N SER A 99 -10.71 13.26 -12.31
CA SER A 99 -9.63 12.27 -12.39
C SER A 99 -9.60 11.31 -11.18
N VAL A 100 -10.42 11.53 -10.15
CA VAL A 100 -10.58 10.62 -9.00
C VAL A 100 -11.91 9.87 -9.09
N SER A 101 -11.98 8.68 -8.50
CA SER A 101 -13.25 7.94 -8.29
C SER A 101 -13.93 8.40 -7.01
N SER A 102 -15.22 8.09 -6.81
CA SER A 102 -15.95 8.23 -5.53
C SER A 102 -15.80 7.01 -4.58
N ALA A 103 -14.85 6.12 -4.87
CA ALA A 103 -14.46 5.01 -3.99
C ALA A 103 -13.33 5.45 -3.03
N LEU A 104 -12.85 4.55 -2.16
CA LEU A 104 -11.78 4.83 -1.19
C LEU A 104 -10.48 5.40 -1.83
N PRO A 105 -9.78 6.34 -1.16
CA PRO A 105 -8.58 7.00 -1.69
C PRO A 105 -7.35 6.11 -1.71
N ILE A 106 -7.12 5.52 -2.87
CA ILE A 106 -5.86 4.85 -3.20
C ILE A 106 -4.80 5.91 -3.50
N LEU A 107 -3.68 5.85 -2.77
CA LEU A 107 -2.43 6.55 -3.12
C LEU A 107 -1.85 5.96 -4.41
N LEU A 108 -2.38 6.39 -5.53
CA LEU A 108 -2.06 5.96 -6.89
C LEU A 108 -1.93 7.20 -7.78
N ALA A 109 -0.88 7.25 -8.61
CA ALA A 109 -0.54 8.42 -9.40
C ALA A 109 -1.75 9.00 -10.18
N LYS A 110 -2.01 10.29 -9.98
CA LYS A 110 -3.12 11.09 -10.56
C LYS A 110 -4.54 10.66 -10.17
N ARG A 111 -4.71 9.72 -9.23
CA ARG A 111 -6.02 9.17 -8.80
C ARG A 111 -6.51 9.65 -7.42
N TYR A 112 -5.76 10.53 -6.76
CA TYR A 112 -6.15 11.16 -5.50
C TYR A 112 -5.79 12.66 -5.47
N ILE A 113 -6.60 13.46 -4.75
CA ILE A 113 -6.34 14.87 -4.38
C ILE A 113 -5.71 14.89 -2.99
N MET A 114 -4.96 15.94 -2.62
CA MET A 114 -4.24 16.02 -1.36
C MET A 114 -4.50 17.37 -0.67
N ASP A 115 -5.30 17.36 0.40
CA ASP A 115 -5.33 18.44 1.42
C ASP A 115 -4.06 18.28 2.31
N ILE A 116 -3.56 19.37 2.91
CA ILE A 116 -2.44 19.33 3.88
C ILE A 116 -2.82 20.15 5.11
N GLU A 117 -2.92 19.49 6.27
CA GLU A 117 -3.07 20.11 7.59
C GLU A 117 -1.68 20.51 8.12
N PHE A 118 -1.56 21.68 8.76
CA PHE A 118 -0.28 22.21 9.26
C PHE A 118 -0.43 23.08 10.52
N THR A 119 0.67 23.22 11.25
CA THR A 119 0.82 24.15 12.37
C THR A 119 1.64 25.36 11.93
N LEU A 120 1.11 26.57 12.11
CA LEU A 120 1.87 27.82 12.03
C LEU A 120 2.80 27.93 13.25
N LEU A 121 4.11 27.99 13.00
CA LEU A 121 5.12 28.10 14.06
C LEU A 121 5.42 29.58 14.38
N ASN A 122 5.63 30.40 13.35
CA ASN A 122 5.78 31.84 13.47
C ASN A 122 5.52 32.54 12.12
N THR A 123 5.52 33.87 12.16
CA THR A 123 5.63 34.74 10.98
C THR A 123 6.84 35.64 11.16
N ASP A 124 7.72 35.70 10.17
CA ASP A 124 8.94 36.54 10.20
C ASP A 124 9.02 37.39 8.93
N GLY A 125 8.86 38.71 9.09
CA GLY A 125 8.80 39.67 7.98
C GLY A 125 7.71 39.32 6.97
N ALA A 126 8.11 38.80 5.81
CA ALA A 126 7.23 38.38 4.71
C ALA A 126 7.02 36.86 4.64
N LEU A 127 7.47 36.10 5.64
CA LEU A 127 7.46 34.64 5.67
C LEU A 127 6.47 34.10 6.71
N ALA A 128 5.79 33.00 6.38
CA ALA A 128 5.01 32.19 7.31
C ALA A 128 5.69 30.81 7.46
N VAL A 129 6.31 30.55 8.61
CA VAL A 129 7.00 29.28 8.87
C VAL A 129 5.99 28.29 9.44
N ILE A 130 5.79 27.18 8.74
CA ILE A 130 4.77 26.17 9.03
C ILE A 130 5.38 24.77 9.11
N GLU A 131 4.83 23.91 9.97
CA GLU A 131 5.16 22.48 10.04
C GLU A 131 3.94 21.65 9.60
N PRO A 132 4.04 20.84 8.53
CA PRO A 132 2.95 19.95 8.14
C PRO A 132 2.69 18.88 9.21
N THR A 133 1.42 18.61 9.50
CA THR A 133 1.00 17.64 10.53
C THR A 133 0.35 16.40 9.92
N VAL A 134 -0.61 16.60 9.01
CA VAL A 134 -1.35 15.51 8.36
C VAL A 134 -1.51 15.78 6.87
N VAL A 135 -1.29 14.75 6.06
CA VAL A 135 -1.54 14.77 4.61
C VAL A 135 -2.81 13.96 4.32
N VAL A 136 -3.82 14.60 3.73
CA VAL A 136 -5.17 14.03 3.57
C VAL A 136 -5.45 13.71 2.10
N ALA A 137 -5.24 12.44 1.74
CA ALA A 137 -5.55 11.92 0.42
C ALA A 137 -7.08 11.78 0.23
N ARG A 138 -7.62 12.22 -0.92
CA ARG A 138 -9.05 12.18 -1.25
C ARG A 138 -9.37 11.59 -2.61
N SER A 139 -10.52 10.93 -2.68
CA SER A 139 -11.16 10.51 -3.91
C SER A 139 -12.69 10.51 -3.76
N GLY A 140 -13.27 11.68 -3.97
CA GLY A 140 -14.69 11.96 -3.73
C GLY A 140 -14.90 13.43 -3.47
N ASP A 141 -16.06 13.77 -2.90
CA ASP A 141 -16.36 15.13 -2.47
C ASP A 141 -15.46 15.59 -1.32
N ILE A 142 -15.34 16.91 -1.12
CA ILE A 142 -14.57 17.49 -0.01
C ILE A 142 -15.15 17.15 1.37
N ASN A 143 -16.45 16.86 1.46
CA ASN A 143 -17.18 16.60 2.70
C ASN A 143 -17.35 15.11 3.04
N ASP A 144 -17.03 14.16 2.13
CA ASP A 144 -17.09 12.73 2.45
C ASP A 144 -15.81 12.31 3.22
N GLU A 145 -15.91 12.20 4.56
CA GLU A 145 -14.82 11.67 5.39
C GLU A 145 -14.47 10.22 5.04
N LEU A 146 -15.45 9.40 4.61
CA LEU A 146 -15.22 8.03 4.12
C LEU A 146 -14.59 8.02 2.71
N ALA A 147 -14.30 9.19 2.13
CA ALA A 147 -13.47 9.37 0.93
C ALA A 147 -12.10 10.00 1.26
N LYS A 148 -11.72 10.11 2.54
CA LYS A 148 -10.42 10.62 3.02
C LYS A 148 -9.53 9.50 3.57
N THR A 149 -8.23 9.64 3.39
CA THR A 149 -7.20 8.85 4.10
C THR A 149 -6.15 9.82 4.61
N ARG A 150 -6.01 9.86 5.93
CA ARG A 150 -5.05 10.71 6.64
C ARG A 150 -3.72 9.98 6.82
N LEU A 151 -2.62 10.65 6.49
CA LEU A 151 -1.25 10.21 6.75
C LEU A 151 -0.60 11.19 7.71
N ASP A 152 -0.12 10.68 8.85
CA ASP A 152 0.73 11.41 9.78
C ASP A 152 2.05 11.78 9.09
N TYR A 153 2.37 13.09 9.09
CA TYR A 153 3.56 13.63 8.44
C TYR A 153 4.85 13.17 9.12
N GLN A 154 4.92 13.28 10.45
CA GLN A 154 6.14 12.99 11.22
C GLN A 154 6.48 11.50 11.17
N LYS A 155 5.48 10.62 11.21
CA LYS A 155 5.63 9.18 10.99
C LYS A 155 6.09 8.87 9.57
N ARG A 156 5.56 9.54 8.55
CA ARG A 156 5.99 9.35 7.15
C ARG A 156 7.44 9.83 6.94
N ALA A 157 7.82 10.96 7.52
CA ALA A 157 9.19 11.48 7.50
C ALA A 157 10.16 10.55 8.24
N SER A 158 9.78 10.03 9.41
CA SER A 158 10.57 9.05 10.18
C SER A 158 10.78 7.74 9.41
N ASP A 159 9.74 7.23 8.75
CA ASP A 159 9.82 6.04 7.90
C ASP A 159 10.75 6.23 6.68
N LEU A 160 10.83 7.46 6.15
CA LEU A 160 11.76 7.83 5.08
C LEU A 160 13.19 7.98 5.59
N ALA A 161 13.40 8.62 6.75
CA ALA A 161 14.71 8.69 7.40
C ALA A 161 15.31 7.29 7.64
N LEU A 162 14.49 6.36 8.13
CA LEU A 162 14.89 4.96 8.29
C LEU A 162 15.15 4.26 6.95
N LEU A 163 14.42 4.59 5.88
CA LEU A 163 14.72 4.10 4.53
C LEU A 163 16.08 4.61 4.02
N TYR A 164 16.38 5.90 4.14
CA TYR A 164 17.63 6.47 3.61
C TYR A 164 18.87 5.86 4.28
N THR A 165 18.85 5.66 5.60
CA THR A 165 19.95 4.97 6.32
C THR A 165 20.17 3.51 5.87
N ARG A 166 19.23 2.94 5.10
CA ARG A 166 19.28 1.57 4.57
C ARG A 166 19.17 1.51 3.04
N ALA A 167 19.30 2.63 2.33
CA ALA A 167 19.18 2.70 0.87
C ALA A 167 20.17 1.76 0.16
N ALA A 168 21.37 1.56 0.73
CA ALA A 168 22.39 0.65 0.23
C ALA A 168 21.96 -0.85 0.19
N PHE A 169 20.91 -1.25 0.92
CA PHE A 169 20.36 -2.61 0.88
C PHE A 169 19.30 -2.82 -0.22
N LEU A 170 18.86 -1.75 -0.90
CA LEU A 170 17.91 -1.86 -2.02
C LEU A 170 18.59 -2.47 -3.26
N PRO A 171 17.86 -3.24 -4.09
CA PRO A 171 18.39 -3.73 -5.36
C PRO A 171 18.53 -2.58 -6.38
N ALA A 172 19.60 -2.58 -7.17
CA ALA A 172 19.78 -1.59 -8.24
C ALA A 172 18.65 -1.64 -9.29
N PRO A 173 18.12 -0.49 -9.74
CA PRO A 173 18.63 0.88 -9.52
C PRO A 173 18.05 1.61 -8.28
N LEU A 174 17.23 0.95 -7.44
CA LEU A 174 16.48 1.62 -6.37
C LEU A 174 17.37 2.19 -5.26
N ASN A 175 18.52 1.57 -4.99
CA ASN A 175 19.51 2.09 -4.04
C ASN A 175 20.03 3.47 -4.47
N GLU A 176 20.41 3.61 -5.74
CA GLU A 176 20.90 4.85 -6.30
C GLU A 176 19.77 5.91 -6.33
N LEU A 177 18.59 5.56 -6.83
CA LEU A 177 17.46 6.49 -6.95
C LEU A 177 16.98 7.04 -5.60
N VAL A 178 16.93 6.20 -4.55
CA VAL A 178 16.58 6.63 -3.19
C VAL A 178 17.69 7.47 -2.55
N THR A 179 18.97 7.16 -2.83
CA THR A 179 20.10 7.98 -2.38
C THR A 179 20.12 9.34 -3.08
N GLN A 180 19.84 9.38 -4.39
CA GLN A 180 19.72 10.61 -5.16
C GLN A 180 18.57 11.48 -4.63
N HIS A 181 17.38 10.90 -4.40
CA HIS A 181 16.22 11.61 -3.82
C HIS A 181 16.54 12.27 -2.46
N PHE A 182 17.27 11.59 -1.58
CA PHE A 182 17.78 12.21 -0.35
C PHE A 182 18.75 13.36 -0.64
N SER A 183 19.72 13.16 -1.55
CA SER A 183 20.74 14.17 -1.87
C SER A 183 20.18 15.43 -2.55
N THR A 184 19.05 15.34 -3.24
CA THR A 184 18.34 16.50 -3.83
C THR A 184 17.58 17.32 -2.78
N LEU A 185 17.35 16.78 -1.58
CA LEU A 185 16.68 17.46 -0.46
C LEU A 185 17.67 17.93 0.62
N TYR A 186 18.77 17.22 0.82
CA TYR A 186 19.76 17.54 1.86
C TYR A 186 20.51 18.85 1.56
N GLY A 187 20.22 19.89 2.34
CA GLY A 187 20.80 21.23 2.14
C GLY A 187 20.17 22.02 1.00
N ALA A 188 19.00 21.62 0.50
CA ALA A 188 18.24 22.38 -0.49
C ALA A 188 17.53 23.59 0.15
N GLU A 189 17.38 24.68 -0.59
CA GLU A 189 16.61 25.86 -0.15
C GLU A 189 15.10 25.72 -0.42
N HIS A 190 14.72 24.87 -1.38
CA HIS A 190 13.34 24.68 -1.83
C HIS A 190 13.14 23.29 -2.46
N ILE A 191 11.88 22.86 -2.61
CA ILE A 191 11.55 21.55 -3.19
C ILE A 191 11.45 21.66 -4.72
N SER A 192 12.53 21.30 -5.42
CA SER A 192 12.65 21.43 -6.88
C SER A 192 11.86 20.36 -7.66
N LEU A 193 11.75 20.56 -8.99
CA LEU A 193 11.18 19.58 -9.91
C LEU A 193 11.95 18.26 -9.94
N ASP A 194 13.26 18.27 -9.67
CA ASP A 194 14.10 17.07 -9.71
C ASP A 194 13.72 16.08 -8.62
N VAL A 195 13.30 16.56 -7.44
CA VAL A 195 12.75 15.70 -6.37
C VAL A 195 11.53 14.93 -6.89
N GLU A 196 10.63 15.56 -7.64
CA GLU A 196 9.47 14.90 -8.26
C GLU A 196 9.88 13.94 -9.39
N THR A 197 10.94 14.26 -10.13
CA THR A 197 11.51 13.37 -11.16
C THR A 197 12.09 12.11 -10.53
N LYS A 198 12.87 12.22 -9.45
CA LYS A 198 13.41 11.06 -8.71
C LYS A 198 12.29 10.16 -8.16
N VAL A 199 11.20 10.75 -7.64
CA VAL A 199 10.04 9.95 -7.21
C VAL A 199 9.40 9.19 -8.39
N LYS A 200 9.27 9.80 -9.58
CA LYS A 200 8.77 9.09 -10.78
C LYS A 200 9.68 7.94 -11.21
N GLU A 201 10.99 8.14 -11.17
CA GLU A 201 11.98 7.11 -11.50
C GLU A 201 11.91 5.93 -10.51
N ILE A 202 11.75 6.21 -9.21
CA ILE A 202 11.51 5.19 -8.17
C ILE A 202 10.23 4.38 -8.46
N LEU A 203 9.11 5.06 -8.74
CA LEU A 203 7.83 4.41 -9.08
C LEU A 203 7.96 3.52 -10.34
N ALA A 204 8.69 3.98 -11.35
CA ALA A 204 8.96 3.22 -12.57
C ALA A 204 9.84 2.00 -12.29
N ALA A 205 10.96 2.18 -11.58
CA ALA A 205 11.88 1.09 -11.25
C ALA A 205 11.22 0.00 -10.40
N LEU A 206 10.34 0.35 -9.45
CA LEU A 206 9.54 -0.62 -8.69
C LEU A 206 8.61 -1.43 -9.61
N SER A 207 8.00 -0.79 -10.60
CA SER A 207 7.09 -1.43 -11.58
C SER A 207 7.76 -2.48 -12.47
N TYR A 208 9.09 -2.45 -12.61
CA TYR A 208 9.87 -3.50 -13.27
C TYR A 208 10.53 -4.49 -12.31
N SER A 209 10.65 -4.13 -11.03
CA SER A 209 11.38 -4.92 -10.03
C SER A 209 10.52 -5.95 -9.31
N ASP A 210 9.21 -5.70 -9.19
CA ASP A 210 8.31 -6.54 -8.39
C ASP A 210 6.94 -6.69 -9.07
N TYR A 211 6.55 -7.93 -9.38
CA TYR A 211 5.28 -8.23 -10.08
C TYR A 211 4.04 -8.06 -9.18
N GLU A 212 4.23 -7.90 -7.87
CA GLU A 212 3.14 -7.66 -6.91
C GLU A 212 2.97 -6.17 -6.57
N TYR A 213 3.83 -5.30 -7.11
CA TYR A 213 3.71 -3.86 -6.97
C TYR A 213 2.68 -3.30 -7.97
N LEU A 214 1.65 -2.63 -7.47
CA LEU A 214 0.70 -1.89 -8.31
C LEU A 214 1.41 -0.65 -8.91
N PRO A 215 1.58 -0.54 -10.24
CA PRO A 215 2.37 0.52 -10.84
C PRO A 215 1.87 1.92 -10.47
N GLY A 216 2.78 2.77 -9.97
CA GLY A 216 2.46 4.13 -9.53
C GLY A 216 1.69 4.23 -8.19
N SER A 217 1.64 3.16 -7.39
CA SER A 217 1.12 3.19 -6.02
C SER A 217 2.18 3.65 -5.00
N ASP A 218 1.79 3.89 -3.74
CA ASP A 218 2.70 4.26 -2.64
C ASP A 218 3.96 3.35 -2.57
N PRO A 219 5.16 3.88 -2.83
CA PRO A 219 6.37 3.05 -2.98
C PRO A 219 6.97 2.59 -1.65
N LEU A 220 6.77 3.36 -0.57
CA LEU A 220 7.48 3.19 0.69
C LEU A 220 7.27 1.82 1.39
N PRO A 221 6.07 1.20 1.39
CA PRO A 221 5.87 -0.13 1.97
C PRO A 221 6.69 -1.24 1.29
N LEU A 222 6.97 -1.09 -0.02
CA LEU A 222 7.82 -2.05 -0.74
C LEU A 222 9.30 -1.68 -0.57
N LEU A 223 9.67 -0.40 -0.63
CA LEU A 223 11.05 0.04 -0.38
C LEU A 223 11.53 -0.35 1.02
N LYS A 224 10.73 -0.15 2.07
CA LYS A 224 11.06 -0.62 3.44
C LYS A 224 11.32 -2.13 3.46
N ARG A 225 10.46 -2.92 2.83
CA ARG A 225 10.60 -4.39 2.71
C ARG A 225 11.88 -4.80 1.97
N LEU A 226 12.18 -4.16 0.84
CA LEU A 226 13.39 -4.42 0.04
C LEU A 226 14.68 -4.02 0.79
N ALA A 227 14.65 -2.94 1.58
CA ALA A 227 15.75 -2.51 2.44
C ALA A 227 15.91 -3.36 3.72
N GLY A 228 15.11 -4.43 3.89
CA GLY A 228 15.11 -5.27 5.09
C GLY A 228 14.61 -4.57 6.36
N ILE A 229 13.84 -3.49 6.22
CA ILE A 229 13.15 -2.83 7.35
C ILE A 229 11.92 -3.66 7.67
N SER A 230 12.06 -4.59 8.61
CA SER A 230 10.93 -5.29 9.20
C SER A 230 10.00 -4.29 9.91
N ALA A 231 8.71 -4.57 9.91
CA ALA A 231 7.78 -3.91 10.81
C ALA A 231 7.96 -4.54 12.21
N THR A 232 8.84 -3.95 13.02
CA THR A 232 8.77 -4.17 14.47
C THR A 232 7.37 -3.73 14.92
N GLU A 233 6.69 -4.62 15.66
CA GLU A 233 5.29 -4.50 16.06
C GLU A 233 4.27 -4.45 14.91
N LEU A 234 3.87 -5.64 14.46
CA LEU A 234 2.49 -5.88 14.02
C LEU A 234 1.56 -5.70 15.23
N VAL A 235 1.18 -4.44 15.53
CA VAL A 235 0.01 -4.17 16.38
C VAL A 235 -1.23 -4.61 15.60
N ILE A 236 -1.65 -5.85 15.84
CA ILE A 236 -2.95 -6.36 15.40
C ILE A 236 -4.02 -5.56 16.16
N PRO A 237 -4.85 -4.75 15.49
CA PRO A 237 -6.01 -4.18 16.14
C PRO A 237 -7.00 -5.33 16.39
N SER A 238 -7.36 -5.57 17.65
CA SER A 238 -8.46 -6.49 17.94
C SER A 238 -9.73 -6.02 17.20
N PRO A 239 -10.53 -6.91 16.60
CA PRO A 239 -11.78 -6.53 15.97
C PRO A 239 -12.68 -5.77 16.96
N VAL A 240 -13.20 -4.62 16.54
CA VAL A 240 -14.23 -3.91 17.31
C VAL A 240 -15.56 -4.60 17.02
N GLU A 241 -16.00 -5.46 17.93
CA GLU A 241 -17.36 -6.01 17.90
C GLU A 241 -18.37 -4.85 17.93
N THR A 242 -19.20 -4.74 16.88
CA THR A 242 -20.33 -3.79 16.83
C THR A 242 -21.49 -4.39 16.03
N PRO A 243 -22.77 -4.07 16.37
CA PRO A 243 -23.94 -4.54 15.63
C PRO A 243 -24.15 -3.84 14.27
N SER A 244 -25.10 -4.35 13.48
CA SER A 244 -25.49 -3.84 12.13
C SER A 244 -26.19 -2.46 12.19
N ASP A 245 -26.19 -1.60 11.17
CA ASP A 245 -26.77 -1.79 9.82
C ASP A 245 -26.12 -0.87 8.74
N ASP A 246 -26.23 -1.30 7.47
CA ASP A 246 -26.08 -0.61 6.16
C ASP A 246 -24.92 0.39 5.87
N THR A 247 -24.14 0.81 6.86
CA THR A 247 -22.78 1.35 6.66
C THR A 247 -21.75 0.24 6.45
N GLU A 248 -22.14 -1.00 6.79
CA GLU A 248 -21.27 -2.16 6.89
C GLU A 248 -20.59 -2.54 5.56
N ILE A 249 -21.19 -2.25 4.39
CA ILE A 249 -20.59 -2.59 3.09
C ILE A 249 -19.39 -1.68 2.78
N ARG A 250 -19.41 -0.38 3.13
CA ARG A 250 -18.22 0.48 3.05
C ARG A 250 -17.17 0.03 4.09
N LEU A 251 -17.59 -0.22 5.33
CA LEU A 251 -16.67 -0.61 6.41
C LEU A 251 -16.01 -1.99 6.20
N ARG A 252 -16.74 -2.99 5.69
CA ARG A 252 -16.16 -4.25 5.21
C ARG A 252 -15.14 -3.99 4.10
N SER A 253 -15.42 -3.08 3.16
CA SER A 253 -14.46 -2.72 2.11
C SER A 253 -13.19 -2.04 2.66
N GLU A 254 -13.31 -1.22 3.70
CA GLU A 254 -12.18 -0.58 4.40
C GLU A 254 -11.36 -1.58 5.21
N HIS A 255 -12.01 -2.48 5.96
CA HIS A 255 -11.32 -3.54 6.68
C HIS A 255 -10.60 -4.45 5.68
N ILE A 256 -11.29 -4.89 4.62
CA ILE A 256 -10.68 -5.65 3.51
C ILE A 256 -9.54 -4.87 2.84
N TYR A 257 -9.59 -3.54 2.70
CA TYR A 257 -8.53 -2.76 2.05
C TYR A 257 -7.32 -2.51 2.97
N ARG A 258 -7.54 -2.18 4.24
CA ARG A 258 -6.48 -1.99 5.25
C ARG A 258 -5.79 -3.31 5.55
N SER A 259 -6.56 -4.39 5.73
CA SER A 259 -6.03 -5.75 5.78
C SER A 259 -5.36 -6.12 4.46
N ARG A 260 -5.86 -5.76 3.27
CA ARG A 260 -5.12 -5.96 1.99
C ARG A 260 -3.77 -5.24 1.95
N ARG A 261 -3.58 -4.06 2.56
CA ARG A 261 -2.26 -3.41 2.64
C ARG A 261 -1.31 -4.13 3.60
N ILE A 262 -1.80 -4.69 4.71
CA ILE A 262 -0.98 -5.48 5.66
C ILE A 262 -0.67 -6.87 5.08
N ARG A 263 -1.69 -7.55 4.54
CA ARG A 263 -1.63 -8.80 3.75
C ARG A 263 -0.72 -8.66 2.52
N SER A 264 -0.65 -7.49 1.88
CA SER A 264 0.33 -7.21 0.80
C SER A 264 1.79 -7.23 1.30
N ALA A 265 2.04 -7.17 2.61
CA ALA A 265 3.35 -7.46 3.20
C ALA A 265 3.43 -8.91 3.72
N ALA A 266 2.48 -9.34 4.55
CA ALA A 266 2.46 -10.66 5.18
C ALA A 266 2.31 -11.80 4.15
N ALA A 267 1.28 -11.78 3.30
CA ALA A 267 1.04 -12.82 2.31
C ALA A 267 2.12 -12.85 1.21
N THR A 268 2.74 -11.72 0.86
CA THR A 268 3.94 -11.72 0.00
C THR A 268 5.14 -12.35 0.71
N ALA A 269 5.34 -12.09 2.01
CA ALA A 269 6.42 -12.71 2.77
C ALA A 269 6.24 -14.23 2.87
N PHE A 270 5.05 -14.68 3.28
CA PHE A 270 4.59 -16.07 3.26
C PHE A 270 4.80 -16.71 1.88
N LYS A 271 4.27 -16.09 0.81
CA LYS A 271 4.37 -16.61 -0.56
C LYS A 271 5.83 -16.72 -1.03
N ARG A 272 6.69 -15.74 -0.70
CA ARG A 272 8.14 -15.79 -1.00
C ARG A 272 8.89 -16.80 -0.13
N GLU A 273 8.42 -17.09 1.07
CA GLU A 273 8.97 -18.14 1.92
C GLU A 273 8.63 -19.52 1.37
N VAL A 274 7.34 -19.80 1.10
CA VAL A 274 6.89 -21.04 0.46
C VAL A 274 7.55 -21.24 -0.90
N GLN A 275 7.61 -20.21 -1.75
CA GLN A 275 8.33 -20.24 -3.04
C GLN A 275 9.80 -20.68 -2.93
N ARG A 276 10.52 -20.21 -1.90
CA ARG A 276 11.92 -20.59 -1.65
C ARG A 276 12.03 -21.98 -1.04
N ASN A 277 11.15 -22.32 -0.08
CA ASN A 277 11.16 -23.59 0.63
C ASN A 277 10.91 -24.78 -0.32
N TYR A 278 10.07 -24.58 -1.34
CA TYR A 278 9.76 -25.56 -2.39
C TYR A 278 10.59 -25.38 -3.68
N ASP A 279 11.58 -24.48 -3.73
CA ASP A 279 12.40 -24.21 -4.94
C ASP A 279 11.57 -23.99 -6.23
N PHE A 280 10.49 -23.20 -6.11
CA PHE A 280 9.50 -22.96 -7.19
C PHE A 280 8.96 -24.24 -7.86
N ARG A 281 8.84 -25.33 -7.09
CA ARG A 281 8.32 -26.62 -7.55
C ARG A 281 6.89 -26.86 -7.07
N CYS A 282 6.03 -27.33 -7.97
CA CYS A 282 4.72 -27.87 -7.63
C CYS A 282 4.88 -29.18 -6.82
N ALA A 283 4.31 -29.23 -5.62
CA ALA A 283 4.33 -30.40 -4.76
C ALA A 283 3.72 -31.63 -5.44
N PHE A 284 2.53 -31.48 -6.05
CA PHE A 284 1.79 -32.58 -6.65
C PHE A 284 2.55 -33.15 -7.88
N CYS A 285 2.73 -32.35 -8.94
CA CYS A 285 3.27 -32.83 -10.21
C CYS A 285 4.79 -32.65 -10.42
N GLY A 286 5.52 -32.05 -9.47
CA GLY A 286 6.98 -31.86 -9.56
C GLY A 286 7.46 -30.80 -10.55
N LEU A 287 6.57 -30.12 -11.30
CA LEU A 287 6.89 -29.03 -12.22
C LEU A 287 7.61 -27.89 -11.50
N ARG A 288 8.82 -27.55 -11.94
CA ARG A 288 9.62 -26.42 -11.44
C ARG A 288 9.56 -25.25 -12.41
N ALA A 289 8.97 -24.13 -11.99
CA ALA A 289 8.71 -22.96 -12.86
C ALA A 289 9.05 -21.63 -12.15
N PRO A 290 10.34 -21.35 -11.87
CA PRO A 290 10.80 -20.08 -11.31
C PRO A 290 10.60 -18.91 -12.27
N GLN A 291 10.86 -17.69 -11.79
CA GLN A 291 10.99 -16.51 -12.63
C GLN A 291 12.22 -16.65 -13.55
N PHE A 292 12.03 -16.68 -14.87
CA PHE A 292 13.11 -16.74 -15.87
C PHE A 292 13.55 -15.35 -16.37
N LEU A 293 12.65 -14.36 -16.36
CA LEU A 293 12.93 -12.97 -16.73
C LEU A 293 12.44 -12.03 -15.62
N ARG A 294 13.17 -10.93 -15.37
CA ARG A 294 12.79 -9.93 -14.36
C ARG A 294 11.37 -9.40 -14.64
N GLY A 295 10.58 -9.24 -13.59
CA GLY A 295 9.19 -8.78 -13.68
C GLY A 295 8.15 -9.85 -14.04
N GLN A 296 8.53 -11.06 -14.46
CA GLN A 296 7.57 -12.14 -14.70
C GLN A 296 7.17 -12.85 -13.39
N SER A 297 5.89 -13.19 -13.25
CA SER A 297 5.43 -14.12 -12.22
C SER A 297 5.96 -15.54 -12.48
N PRO A 298 6.31 -16.33 -11.44
CA PRO A 298 6.59 -17.75 -11.62
C PRO A 298 5.35 -18.53 -12.10
N GLY A 299 5.57 -19.68 -12.74
CA GLY A 299 4.49 -20.58 -13.23
C GLY A 299 3.78 -21.38 -12.13
N VAL A 300 4.11 -21.08 -10.87
CA VAL A 300 3.65 -21.74 -9.65
C VAL A 300 3.35 -20.69 -8.57
N ASP A 301 2.35 -20.95 -7.73
CA ASP A 301 1.97 -20.12 -6.58
C ASP A 301 2.14 -20.88 -5.27
N ALA A 302 2.18 -20.14 -4.16
CA ALA A 302 1.90 -20.68 -2.85
C ALA A 302 0.38 -20.64 -2.62
N ALA A 303 -0.23 -21.80 -2.40
CA ALA A 303 -1.59 -21.94 -1.89
C ALA A 303 -1.56 -22.00 -0.35
N HIS A 304 -2.58 -21.44 0.30
CA HIS A 304 -2.85 -21.69 1.71
C HIS A 304 -3.61 -23.03 1.84
N ILE A 305 -3.30 -23.82 2.87
CA ILE A 305 -4.02 -25.07 3.16
C ILE A 305 -5.33 -24.75 3.88
N LEU A 306 -5.24 -24.06 5.02
CA LEU A 306 -6.38 -23.45 5.68
C LEU A 306 -6.63 -22.05 5.09
N PRO A 307 -7.86 -21.73 4.63
CA PRO A 307 -8.17 -20.43 4.04
C PRO A 307 -7.75 -19.25 4.94
N TYR A 308 -7.02 -18.29 4.36
CA TYR A 308 -6.59 -17.09 5.08
C TYR A 308 -7.79 -16.36 5.72
N GLY A 309 -8.95 -16.33 5.05
CA GLY A 309 -10.13 -15.56 5.46
C GLY A 309 -10.71 -15.94 6.83
N ASP A 310 -10.50 -17.17 7.27
CA ASP A 310 -11.12 -17.74 8.47
C ASP A 310 -10.10 -17.99 9.60
N PHE A 311 -8.79 -17.89 9.31
CA PHE A 311 -7.72 -18.26 10.25
C PHE A 311 -6.50 -17.33 10.28
N GLU A 312 -6.31 -16.44 9.30
CA GLU A 312 -5.19 -15.48 9.19
C GLU A 312 -3.75 -16.07 9.30
N LEU A 313 -3.59 -17.38 9.05
CA LEU A 313 -2.33 -18.11 9.21
C LEU A 313 -1.36 -17.96 8.01
N ASP A 314 -0.70 -16.79 7.90
CA ASP A 314 0.42 -16.53 6.98
C ASP A 314 1.76 -17.14 7.49
N ILE A 315 1.78 -18.46 7.74
CA ILE A 315 2.97 -19.22 8.18
C ILE A 315 3.35 -20.34 7.20
N ALA A 316 4.64 -20.60 7.02
CA ALA A 316 5.14 -21.52 5.98
C ALA A 316 4.53 -22.94 6.04
N THR A 317 4.19 -23.45 7.23
CA THR A 317 3.55 -24.77 7.41
C THR A 317 2.06 -24.80 7.07
N ASN A 318 1.43 -23.64 6.82
CA ASN A 318 0.12 -23.50 6.18
C ASN A 318 0.23 -23.32 4.66
N GLY A 319 1.43 -23.42 4.09
CA GLY A 319 1.68 -23.18 2.66
C GLY A 319 2.07 -24.43 1.89
N ILE A 320 1.48 -24.61 0.71
CA ILE A 320 1.90 -25.62 -0.27
C ILE A 320 2.12 -24.97 -1.63
N MET A 321 3.20 -25.36 -2.31
CA MET A 321 3.57 -24.79 -3.61
C MET A 321 2.94 -25.60 -4.75
N LEU A 322 2.15 -24.96 -5.63
CA LEU A 322 1.37 -25.63 -6.68
C LEU A 322 1.49 -24.89 -8.03
N CYS A 323 1.41 -25.60 -9.17
CA CYS A 323 1.25 -24.93 -10.46
C CYS A 323 -0.21 -24.52 -10.68
N LYS A 324 -0.47 -23.56 -11.58
CA LYS A 324 -1.78 -22.93 -11.78
C LYS A 324 -2.96 -23.93 -11.88
N GLN A 325 -2.76 -25.05 -12.57
CA GLN A 325 -3.76 -26.12 -12.70
C GLN A 325 -4.04 -26.85 -11.37
N HIS A 326 -2.98 -27.25 -10.65
CA HIS A 326 -3.13 -27.97 -9.38
C HIS A 326 -3.56 -27.05 -8.23
N HIS A 327 -3.23 -25.76 -8.28
CA HIS A 327 -3.73 -24.72 -7.37
C HIS A 327 -5.26 -24.63 -7.49
N TRP A 328 -5.78 -24.41 -8.70
CA TRP A 328 -7.22 -24.44 -8.96
C TRP A 328 -7.89 -25.75 -8.52
N ALA A 329 -7.28 -26.90 -8.84
CA ALA A 329 -7.84 -28.20 -8.50
C ALA A 329 -7.85 -28.48 -6.98
N PHE A 330 -6.87 -27.96 -6.23
CA PHE A 330 -6.83 -28.05 -4.78
C PHE A 330 -7.88 -27.15 -4.13
N ASP A 331 -7.89 -25.85 -4.47
CA ASP A 331 -8.87 -24.87 -3.96
C ASP A 331 -10.31 -25.31 -4.25
N SER A 332 -10.56 -25.85 -5.45
CA SER A 332 -11.88 -26.34 -5.87
C SER A 332 -12.23 -27.73 -5.32
N HIS A 333 -11.42 -28.30 -4.41
CA HIS A 333 -11.60 -29.61 -3.80
C HIS A 333 -11.73 -30.76 -4.83
N VAL A 334 -11.18 -30.59 -6.04
CA VAL A 334 -11.09 -31.63 -7.08
C VAL A 334 -9.96 -32.60 -6.74
N LEU A 335 -8.80 -32.07 -6.34
CA LEU A 335 -7.70 -32.84 -5.78
C LEU A 335 -7.59 -32.55 -4.28
N LEU A 336 -7.55 -33.60 -3.47
CA LEU A 336 -7.44 -33.52 -2.03
C LEU A 336 -6.01 -33.86 -1.60
N LEU A 337 -5.49 -33.15 -0.61
CA LEU A 337 -4.21 -33.44 0.04
C LEU A 337 -4.51 -34.23 1.32
N SER A 338 -3.82 -35.34 1.58
CA SER A 338 -3.90 -36.03 2.87
C SER A 338 -2.52 -36.30 3.45
N PHE A 339 -2.48 -36.64 4.75
CA PHE A 339 -1.29 -37.10 5.44
C PHE A 339 -1.62 -38.39 6.19
N ASP A 340 -0.86 -39.45 5.91
CA ASP A 340 -1.04 -40.79 6.51
C ASP A 340 0.32 -41.51 6.56
N ASP A 341 0.54 -42.37 7.55
CA ASP A 341 1.80 -43.07 7.86
C ASP A 341 3.08 -42.21 7.65
N GLY A 342 3.05 -40.95 8.11
CA GLY A 342 4.19 -40.03 7.99
C GLY A 342 4.41 -39.41 6.59
N ASN A 343 3.57 -39.75 5.61
CA ASN A 343 3.68 -39.43 4.20
C ASN A 343 2.51 -38.53 3.73
N TYR A 344 2.70 -37.78 2.63
CA TYR A 344 1.65 -36.94 2.03
C TYR A 344 1.14 -37.59 0.75
N TYR A 345 -0.18 -37.59 0.55
CA TYR A 345 -0.81 -38.16 -0.63
C TYR A 345 -1.72 -37.14 -1.31
N VAL A 346 -1.93 -37.32 -2.61
CA VAL A 346 -2.94 -36.60 -3.39
C VAL A 346 -3.98 -37.60 -3.88
N THR A 347 -5.26 -37.31 -3.66
CA THR A 347 -6.37 -38.12 -4.18
C THR A 347 -7.29 -37.26 -5.05
N LEU A 348 -8.06 -37.92 -5.92
CA LEU A 348 -9.12 -37.30 -6.70
C LEU A 348 -10.44 -37.43 -5.92
N ASN A 349 -11.19 -36.34 -5.79
CA ASN A 349 -12.47 -36.34 -5.10
C ASN A 349 -13.52 -37.14 -5.91
N ASP A 350 -14.17 -38.11 -5.28
CA ASP A 350 -15.29 -38.90 -5.79
C ASP A 350 -16.35 -38.09 -6.57
N THR A 351 -16.64 -36.86 -6.10
CA THR A 351 -17.63 -35.97 -6.72
C THR A 351 -17.11 -35.40 -8.03
N ALA A 352 -15.80 -35.06 -8.09
CA ALA A 352 -15.14 -34.63 -9.31
C ALA A 352 -14.94 -35.79 -10.29
N ASP A 353 -14.61 -36.99 -9.81
CA ASP A 353 -14.48 -38.20 -10.66
C ASP A 353 -15.81 -38.51 -11.38
N LYS A 354 -16.94 -38.42 -10.66
CA LYS A 354 -18.29 -38.54 -11.21
C LYS A 354 -18.61 -37.39 -12.18
N ALA A 355 -18.27 -36.14 -11.86
CA ALA A 355 -18.52 -34.98 -12.72
C ALA A 355 -17.77 -35.04 -14.05
N PHE A 356 -16.53 -35.54 -14.05
CA PHE A 356 -15.70 -35.71 -15.25
C PHE A 356 -15.76 -37.12 -15.87
N SER A 357 -16.70 -37.97 -15.44
CA SER A 357 -16.83 -39.37 -15.90
C SER A 357 -16.98 -39.54 -17.43
N ASN A 358 -17.51 -38.54 -18.11
CA ASN A 358 -17.64 -38.51 -19.58
C ASN A 358 -16.42 -37.91 -20.31
N ASP A 359 -15.42 -37.42 -19.59
CA ASP A 359 -14.16 -36.85 -20.13
C ASP A 359 -12.95 -37.61 -19.58
N ALA A 360 -12.61 -38.68 -20.30
CA ALA A 360 -11.47 -39.54 -19.96
C ALA A 360 -10.11 -38.83 -20.08
N GLU A 361 -9.99 -37.74 -20.86
CA GLU A 361 -8.73 -37.00 -20.99
C GLU A 361 -8.50 -36.09 -19.77
N THR A 362 -9.53 -35.35 -19.34
CA THR A 362 -9.48 -34.56 -18.09
C THR A 362 -9.23 -35.47 -16.88
N LEU A 363 -9.90 -36.62 -16.78
CA LEU A 363 -9.60 -37.60 -15.72
C LEU A 363 -8.17 -38.12 -15.80
N ALA A 364 -7.64 -38.42 -17.00
CA ALA A 364 -6.26 -38.86 -17.16
C ALA A 364 -5.23 -37.76 -16.83
N ILE A 365 -5.57 -36.48 -17.00
CA ILE A 365 -4.73 -35.34 -16.58
C ILE A 365 -4.73 -35.22 -15.05
N LEU A 366 -5.90 -35.21 -14.42
CA LEU A 366 -6.03 -35.08 -12.96
C LEU A 366 -5.38 -36.25 -12.22
N ARG A 367 -5.60 -37.50 -12.67
CA ARG A 367 -5.06 -38.70 -12.02
C ARG A 367 -3.52 -38.78 -12.07
N ARG A 368 -2.83 -38.09 -13.00
CA ARG A 368 -1.35 -37.98 -13.00
C ARG A 368 -0.78 -37.25 -11.78
N ALA A 369 -1.60 -36.48 -11.06
CA ALA A 369 -1.21 -35.78 -9.84
C ALA A 369 -1.42 -36.63 -8.58
N THR A 370 -2.13 -37.76 -8.68
CA THR A 370 -2.55 -38.58 -7.53
C THR A 370 -1.50 -39.62 -7.11
N GLY A 371 -1.59 -40.06 -5.85
CA GLY A 371 -0.64 -40.98 -5.22
C GLY A 371 0.27 -40.29 -4.20
N LEU A 372 1.39 -40.94 -3.87
CA LEU A 372 2.38 -40.45 -2.90
C LEU A 372 3.13 -39.20 -3.43
N ILE A 373 3.19 -38.15 -2.61
CA ILE A 373 4.08 -37.01 -2.86
C ILE A 373 5.51 -37.40 -2.49
N ASP A 374 6.30 -37.63 -3.54
CA ASP A 374 7.76 -37.75 -3.55
C ASP A 374 8.46 -36.70 -2.65
N GLU A 375 9.27 -37.17 -1.69
CA GLU A 375 9.94 -36.32 -0.71
C GLU A 375 10.83 -35.23 -1.34
N SER A 376 11.33 -35.41 -2.57
CA SER A 376 12.13 -34.39 -3.27
C SER A 376 11.32 -33.16 -3.72
N ARG A 377 9.98 -33.23 -3.63
CA ARG A 377 9.04 -32.15 -3.90
C ARG A 377 8.60 -31.40 -2.65
N LEU A 378 9.00 -31.89 -1.46
CA LEU A 378 8.63 -31.33 -0.17
C LEU A 378 9.81 -30.56 0.47
N PRO A 379 9.54 -29.50 1.23
CA PRO A 379 10.56 -28.76 1.96
C PRO A 379 11.13 -29.58 3.14
N ARG A 380 12.12 -28.99 3.83
CA ARG A 380 12.64 -29.47 5.13
C ARG A 380 11.47 -29.76 6.08
N LYS A 381 11.54 -30.85 6.87
CA LYS A 381 10.40 -31.35 7.67
C LYS A 381 9.69 -30.29 8.53
N ALA A 382 10.42 -29.35 9.14
CA ALA A 382 9.87 -28.26 9.95
C ALA A 382 9.08 -27.17 9.16
N LEU A 383 9.09 -27.23 7.83
CA LEU A 383 8.46 -26.28 6.91
C LEU A 383 7.47 -26.97 5.96
N ARG A 384 7.12 -28.24 6.23
CA ARG A 384 6.12 -29.01 5.47
C ARG A 384 4.69 -28.64 5.89
N PRO A 385 3.67 -28.95 5.06
CA PRO A 385 2.26 -28.83 5.40
C PRO A 385 1.96 -29.45 6.77
N ASN A 386 1.39 -28.71 7.72
CA ASN A 386 1.03 -29.26 9.03
C ASN A 386 -0.17 -30.22 8.88
N PRO A 387 -0.09 -31.50 9.30
CA PRO A 387 -1.20 -32.45 9.23
C PRO A 387 -2.49 -31.92 9.87
N LEU A 388 -2.37 -31.22 11.02
CA LEU A 388 -3.52 -30.62 11.71
C LEU A 388 -4.24 -29.53 10.90
N PHE A 389 -3.58 -28.92 9.91
CA PHE A 389 -4.20 -27.96 9.00
C PHE A 389 -4.91 -28.67 7.84
N ILE A 390 -4.41 -29.83 7.42
CA ILE A 390 -5.02 -30.69 6.40
C ILE A 390 -6.28 -31.36 6.97
N GLU A 391 -6.20 -31.91 8.18
CA GLU A 391 -7.35 -32.45 8.92
C GLU A 391 -8.44 -31.39 9.10
N LYS A 392 -8.07 -30.19 9.55
CA LYS A 392 -9.01 -29.10 9.82
C LYS A 392 -9.65 -28.51 8.55
N LEU A 393 -8.99 -28.57 7.39
CA LEU A 393 -9.58 -28.15 6.11
C LEU A 393 -10.86 -28.96 5.84
N TYR A 394 -10.77 -30.29 5.89
CA TYR A 394 -11.89 -31.18 5.56
C TYR A 394 -12.85 -31.45 6.74
N ALA A 395 -12.49 -31.09 7.97
CA ALA A 395 -13.39 -31.12 9.12
C ALA A 395 -14.52 -30.07 9.08
N THR A 396 -14.50 -29.17 8.08
CA THR A 396 -15.48 -28.08 7.90
C THR A 396 -16.29 -28.20 6.59
N SER A 397 -16.23 -29.38 5.94
CA SER A 397 -16.86 -29.70 4.64
C SER A 397 -18.18 -30.45 4.78
#